data_AF-A0A352DQF4-F1
#
_entry.id   AF-A0A352DQF4-F1
#
_cell.length_a   1.000
_cell.length_b   1.000
_cell.length_c   1.000
_cell.angle_alpha   90.00
_cell.angle_beta   90.00
_cell.angle_gamma   90.00
#
_symmetry.space_group_name_H-M   'P 1'
#
loop_
_entity.id
_entity.type
_entity.pdbx_description
1 polymer ?
#
loop_
_entity_poly.entity_id
_entity_poly.type
_entity_poly.pdbx_seq_one_letter_code
_entity_poly.pdbx_strand_id
1 'polypeptide(L)'
;MKENVMRLVVLGKIPNDNDMSDELFNQYDELIQMDEPLTFEEAELLITLFSDDCDDLNWGLLHTIESVGCNNIERYRKLISKCNNPEFRETLEIRLNNTLEKNK
;
A
#
# COMPACT_ATOMS: atom_id res chain seq x y z
N MET A 1 4.85 -0.93 -15.94
CA MET A 1 3.97 -0.38 -14.90
C MET A 1 2.57 -0.87 -15.20
N LYS A 2 1.95 -1.58 -14.27
CA LYS A 2 0.59 -2.16 -14.40
C LYS A 2 -0.45 -1.07 -14.62
N GLU A 3 -1.50 -1.38 -15.38
CA GLU A 3 -2.60 -0.44 -15.63
C GLU A 3 -3.29 -0.01 -14.33
N ASN A 4 -3.55 -0.96 -13.44
CA ASN A 4 -4.17 -0.65 -12.14
C ASN A 4 -3.35 0.35 -11.33
N VAL A 5 -2.02 0.19 -11.30
CA VAL A 5 -1.11 1.13 -10.61
C VAL A 5 -1.23 2.52 -11.22
N MET A 6 -1.20 2.63 -12.55
CA MET A 6 -1.34 3.92 -13.23
C MET A 6 -2.68 4.59 -12.88
N ARG A 7 -3.77 3.83 -12.85
CA ARG A 7 -5.10 4.35 -12.52
C ARG A 7 -5.20 4.79 -11.05
N LEU A 8 -4.66 4.01 -10.11
CA LEU A 8 -4.60 4.40 -8.69
C LEU A 8 -3.81 5.69 -8.49
N VAL A 9 -2.67 5.85 -9.17
CA VAL A 9 -1.89 7.09 -9.11
C VAL A 9 -2.66 8.28 -9.67
N VAL A 10 -3.47 8.09 -10.72
CA VAL A 10 -4.33 9.13 -11.28
C VAL A 10 -5.47 9.50 -10.33
N LEU A 11 -6.08 8.52 -9.66
CA LEU A 11 -7.10 8.77 -8.63
C LEU A 11 -6.50 9.51 -7.42
N GLY A 12 -5.26 9.20 -7.08
CA GLY A 12 -4.52 9.83 -5.99
C GLY A 12 -4.81 9.20 -4.63
N LYS A 13 -4.55 9.97 -3.57
CA LYS A 13 -4.75 9.53 -2.18
C LYS A 13 -6.18 9.04 -2.00
N ILE A 14 -6.35 7.87 -1.38
CA ILE A 14 -7.66 7.35 -1.00
C ILE A 14 -8.34 8.41 -0.11
N PRO A 15 -9.55 8.87 -0.47
CA PRO A 15 -10.28 9.82 0.34
C PRO A 15 -10.66 9.25 1.72
N ASN A 16 -11.00 10.12 2.65
CA ASN A 16 -11.60 9.69 3.91
C ASN A 16 -13.05 9.23 3.68
N ASP A 17 -13.59 8.40 4.57
CA ASP A 17 -14.92 7.81 4.45
C ASP A 17 -16.02 8.85 4.25
N ASN A 18 -15.91 10.01 4.91
CA ASN A 18 -16.88 11.12 4.76
C ASN A 18 -16.87 11.76 3.35
N ASP A 19 -15.75 11.63 2.63
CA ASP A 19 -15.59 12.13 1.25
C ASP A 19 -15.69 10.98 0.23
N MET A 20 -15.92 9.75 0.68
CA MET A 20 -15.96 8.55 -0.15
C MET A 20 -17.39 8.25 -0.62
N SER A 21 -17.58 8.14 -1.94
CA SER A 21 -18.81 7.59 -2.51
C SER A 21 -18.67 6.09 -2.76
N ASP A 22 -19.78 5.35 -2.75
CA ASP A 22 -19.79 3.91 -3.05
C ASP A 22 -19.15 3.59 -4.41
N GLU A 23 -19.40 4.42 -5.43
CA GLU A 23 -18.82 4.23 -6.76
C GLU A 23 -17.30 4.39 -6.75
N LEU A 24 -16.79 5.39 -6.01
CA LEU A 24 -15.35 5.63 -5.92
C LEU A 24 -14.67 4.57 -5.05
N PHE A 25 -15.32 4.13 -3.96
CA PHE A 25 -14.86 3.01 -3.15
C PHE A 25 -14.66 1.76 -4.01
N ASN A 26 -15.70 1.38 -4.78
CA ASN A 26 -15.63 0.20 -5.65
C ASN A 26 -14.51 0.33 -6.70
N GLN A 27 -14.28 1.53 -7.25
CA GLN A 27 -13.16 1.76 -8.15
C GLN A 27 -11.81 1.53 -7.49
N TYR A 28 -11.60 2.00 -6.25
CA TYR A 28 -10.37 1.73 -5.53
C TYR A 28 -10.22 0.23 -5.20
N ASP A 29 -11.26 -0.41 -4.68
CA ASP A 29 -11.24 -1.82 -4.30
C ASP A 29 -10.88 -2.73 -5.50
N GLU A 30 -11.56 -2.55 -6.64
CA GLU A 30 -11.27 -3.29 -7.87
C GLU A 30 -9.84 -3.09 -8.36
N LEU A 31 -9.30 -1.87 -8.25
CA LEU A 31 -7.94 -1.57 -8.70
C LEU A 31 -6.87 -2.14 -7.75
N ILE A 32 -7.13 -2.19 -6.45
CA ILE A 32 -6.22 -2.69 -5.42
C ILE A 32 -6.05 -4.21 -5.50
N GLN A 33 -7.09 -4.94 -5.93
CA GLN A 33 -7.08 -6.40 -6.07
C GLN A 33 -6.25 -6.86 -7.29
N MET A 34 -4.93 -6.83 -7.14
CA MET A 34 -3.98 -7.27 -8.17
C MET A 34 -3.50 -8.71 -7.90
N ASP A 35 -3.62 -9.57 -8.91
CA ASP A 35 -3.18 -10.98 -8.82
C ASP A 35 -1.64 -11.14 -8.89
N GLU A 36 -0.97 -10.21 -9.57
CA GLU A 36 0.48 -10.24 -9.75
C GLU A 36 1.20 -9.34 -8.72
N PRO A 37 2.29 -9.81 -8.10
CA PRO A 37 3.09 -9.01 -7.19
C PRO A 37 3.53 -7.67 -7.81
N LEU A 38 3.56 -6.62 -6.98
CA LEU A 38 4.08 -5.33 -7.39
C LEU A 38 5.59 -5.37 -7.62
N THR A 39 6.05 -4.54 -8.56
CA THR A 39 7.45 -4.12 -8.59
C THR A 39 7.70 -3.09 -7.47
N PHE A 40 8.97 -2.88 -7.11
CA PHE A 40 9.31 -1.86 -6.12
C PHE A 40 8.95 -0.45 -6.59
N GLU A 41 9.17 -0.13 -7.86
CA GLU A 41 8.80 1.19 -8.40
C GLU A 41 7.29 1.43 -8.31
N GLU A 42 6.47 0.40 -8.52
CA GLU A 42 5.02 0.48 -8.35
C GLU A 42 4.63 0.66 -6.88
N ALA A 43 5.23 -0.11 -5.97
CA ALA A 43 4.98 0.03 -4.53
C ALA A 43 5.36 1.42 -4.00
N GLU A 44 6.44 2.02 -4.50
CA GLU A 44 6.85 3.38 -4.10
C GLU A 44 5.85 4.46 -4.50
N LEU A 45 5.07 4.24 -5.56
CA LEU A 45 3.99 5.13 -5.98
C LEU A 45 2.75 4.92 -5.12
N LEU A 46 2.42 3.66 -4.83
CA LEU A 46 1.19 3.30 -4.11
C LEU A 46 1.28 3.58 -2.60
N ILE A 47 2.48 3.51 -2.01
CA ILE A 47 2.66 3.70 -0.56
C ILE A 47 2.34 5.13 -0.07
N THR A 48 2.15 6.08 -0.99
CA THR A 48 1.78 7.45 -0.65
C THR A 48 0.27 7.71 -0.72
N LEU A 49 -0.54 6.67 -0.98
CA LEU A 49 -1.97 6.81 -1.27
C LEU A 49 -2.88 6.47 -0.10
N PHE A 50 -2.36 6.13 1.08
CA PHE A 50 -3.19 5.79 2.24
C PHE A 50 -4.10 6.95 2.63
N SER A 51 -5.34 6.63 2.99
CA SER A 51 -6.31 7.52 3.62
C SER A 51 -5.99 7.73 5.10
N ASP A 52 -6.51 8.80 5.70
CA ASP A 52 -6.44 8.98 7.16
C ASP A 52 -7.63 8.32 7.88
N ASP A 53 -8.70 8.00 7.15
CA ASP A 53 -9.97 7.52 7.70
C ASP A 53 -10.71 6.67 6.65
N CYS A 54 -10.10 5.56 6.23
CA CYS A 54 -10.72 4.55 5.34
C CYS A 54 -9.97 3.22 5.46
N ASP A 55 -10.23 2.50 6.55
CA ASP A 55 -9.43 1.33 6.93
C ASP A 55 -9.54 0.17 5.92
N ASP A 56 -10.73 -0.08 5.36
CA ASP A 56 -10.95 -1.20 4.44
C ASP A 56 -10.03 -1.13 3.22
N LEU A 57 -10.00 0.03 2.54
CA LEU A 57 -9.10 0.25 1.39
C LEU A 57 -7.63 0.35 1.81
N ASN A 58 -7.35 0.94 2.97
CA ASN A 58 -5.99 1.03 3.49
C ASN A 58 -5.38 -0.37 3.75
N TRP A 59 -6.14 -1.29 4.34
CA TRP A 59 -5.70 -2.68 4.55
C TRP A 59 -5.49 -3.41 3.22
N GLY A 60 -6.38 -3.22 2.25
CA GLY A 60 -6.20 -3.75 0.90
C GLY A 60 -4.89 -3.25 0.27
N LEU A 61 -4.68 -1.93 0.28
CA LEU A 61 -3.49 -1.29 -0.26
C LEU A 61 -2.20 -1.79 0.42
N LEU A 62 -2.22 -1.92 1.74
CA LEU A 62 -1.11 -2.45 2.53
C LEU A 62 -0.70 -3.84 2.04
N HIS A 63 -1.65 -4.76 1.91
CA HIS A 63 -1.39 -6.12 1.47
C HIS A 63 -0.87 -6.19 0.03
N THR A 64 -1.41 -5.34 -0.85
CA THR A 64 -0.91 -5.22 -2.23
C THR A 64 0.54 -4.70 -2.24
N ILE A 65 0.91 -3.75 -1.38
CA ILE A 65 2.29 -3.27 -1.24
C ILE A 65 3.23 -4.35 -0.70
N GLU A 66 2.80 -5.13 0.30
CA GLU A 66 3.60 -6.21 0.89
C GLU A 66 3.98 -7.30 -0.11
N SER A 67 3.23 -7.43 -1.22
CA SER A 67 3.50 -8.41 -2.30
C SER A 67 4.89 -8.26 -2.93
N VAL A 68 5.50 -7.06 -2.88
CA VAL A 68 6.86 -6.82 -3.40
C VAL A 68 7.92 -7.65 -2.67
N GLY A 69 7.61 -8.09 -1.45
CA GLY A 69 8.49 -8.88 -0.60
C GLY A 69 9.65 -8.08 0.00
N CYS A 70 10.24 -8.63 1.08
CA CYS A 70 11.31 -7.97 1.84
C CYS A 70 12.72 -8.52 1.56
N ASN A 71 12.95 -9.14 0.39
CA ASN A 71 14.24 -9.75 0.03
C ASN A 71 15.44 -8.78 0.11
N ASN A 72 15.20 -7.49 -0.16
CA ASN A 72 16.16 -6.42 0.10
C ASN A 72 15.62 -5.52 1.21
N ILE A 73 16.09 -5.77 2.44
CA ILE A 73 15.62 -5.10 3.65
C ILE A 73 15.89 -3.60 3.63
N GLU A 74 17.04 -3.16 3.11
CA GLU A 74 17.35 -1.73 3.03
C GLU A 74 16.38 -1.02 2.07
N ARG A 75 16.12 -1.63 0.91
CA ARG A 75 15.17 -1.09 -0.07
C ARG A 75 13.74 -1.08 0.49
N TYR A 76 13.34 -2.14 1.20
CA TYR A 76 12.03 -2.20 1.83
C TYR A 76 11.86 -1.15 2.94
N ARG A 77 12.89 -0.90 3.77
CA ARG A 77 12.86 0.21 4.75
C ARG A 77 12.72 1.58 4.10
N LYS A 78 13.41 1.81 2.97
CA LYS A 78 13.25 3.06 2.20
C LYS A 78 11.84 3.21 1.66
N LEU A 79 11.23 2.11 1.22
CA LEU A 79 9.82 2.09 0.81
C LEU A 79 8.93 2.53 2.00
N ILE A 80 9.02 1.85 3.14
CA ILE A 80 8.25 2.18 4.35
C ILE A 80 8.37 3.65 4.76
N SER A 81 9.58 4.23 4.69
CA SER A 81 9.79 5.64 5.06
C SER A 81 9.01 6.66 4.22
N LYS A 82 8.53 6.25 3.04
CA LYS A 82 7.69 7.07 2.15
C LYS A 82 6.20 6.97 2.47
N CYS A 83 5.80 6.07 3.37
CA CYS A 83 4.40 5.91 3.76
C CYS A 83 3.85 7.21 4.34
N ASN A 84 2.74 7.67 3.75
CA ASN A 84 2.09 8.92 4.12
C ASN A 84 1.19 8.79 5.37
N ASN A 85 0.85 7.56 5.79
CA ASN A 85 0.06 7.29 6.98
C ASN A 85 0.94 6.69 8.11
N PRO A 86 1.07 7.35 9.28
CA PRO A 86 1.91 6.88 10.39
C PRO A 86 1.55 5.51 10.95
N GLU A 87 0.26 5.17 11.04
CA GLU A 87 -0.22 3.90 11.60
C GLU A 87 0.13 2.72 10.68
N PHE A 88 -0.12 2.87 9.38
CA PHE A 88 0.26 1.86 8.40
C PHE A 88 1.77 1.78 8.21
N ARG A 89 2.50 2.89 8.38
CA ARG A 89 3.96 2.87 8.43
C ARG A 89 4.47 2.01 9.59
N GLU A 90 3.98 2.25 10.80
CA GLU A 90 4.34 1.47 11.99
C GLU A 90 3.98 -0.02 11.80
N THR A 91 2.82 -0.30 11.23
CA THR A 91 2.38 -1.67 10.92
C THR A 91 3.36 -2.38 9.98
N LEU A 92 3.81 -1.72 8.91
CA LEU A 92 4.82 -2.26 7.98
C LEU A 92 6.16 -2.52 8.70
N GLU A 93 6.58 -1.62 9.59
CA GLU A 93 7.83 -1.78 10.36
C GLU A 93 7.76 -2.98 11.30
N ILE A 94 6.66 -3.13 12.03
CA ILE A 94 6.43 -4.27 12.93
C ILE A 94 6.45 -5.59 12.14
N ARG A 95 5.73 -5.67 11.02
CA ARG A 95 5.67 -6.88 10.19
C ARG A 95 7.03 -7.24 9.57
N LEU A 96 7.80 -6.24 9.14
CA LEU A 96 9.18 -6.44 8.68
C LEU A 96 10.06 -7.00 9.80
N ASN A 97 10.04 -6.40 10.98
CA ASN A 97 10.85 -6.83 12.12
C ASN A 97 10.50 -8.25 12.56
N ASN A 98 9.20 -8.58 12.64
CA ASN A 98 8.74 -9.93 12.94
C ASN A 98 9.24 -10.96 11.91
N THR A 99 9.27 -10.59 10.62
CA THR A 99 9.80 -11.45 9.55
C THR A 99 11.30 -11.65 9.69
N LEU A 100 12.04 -10.61 10.08
CA LEU A 100 13.48 -10.69 10.33
C LEU A 100 13.80 -11.57 11.56
N GLU A 101 13.02 -11.49 12.62
CA GLU A 101 13.21 -12.30 13.81
C GLU A 101 12.93 -13.78 13.57
N LYS A 102 11.89 -14.11 12.78
CA LYS A 102 11.56 -15.50 12.42
C LYS A 102 12.61 -16.18 11.54
N ASN A 103 13.42 -15.40 10.82
CA ASN A 103 14.46 -15.90 9.92
C ASN A 103 15.86 -15.91 10.55
N LYS A 104 15.98 -15.62 11.85
CA LYS A 104 17.22 -15.79 12.65
C LYS A 104 17.31 -17.20 13.20
#